data_AF-A0A009TJD1-F1
#
_entry.id   AF-A0A009TJD1-F1
#
_cell.length_a   1.000
_cell.length_b   1.000
_cell.length_c   1.000
_cell.angle_alpha   90.00
_cell.angle_beta   90.00
_cell.angle_gamma   90.00
#
_symmetry.space_group_name_H-M   'P 1'
#
loop_
_entity.id
_entity.type
_entity.pdbx_description
1 polymer ?
#
loop_
_entity_poly.entity_id
_entity_poly.type
_entity_poly.pdbx_seq_one_letter_code
_entity_poly.pdbx_strand_id
1 'polypeptide(L)'
;MLAIAIKFEPQMMAELATKMDKEHRPLIEDFDNKEIKLSCGLNIIEMNSVISDVALRLLNLLRSKQDTAILGELVKRELIYRVLQAGGSDFIQNLSAIMSRSGVIYTICEIIQRDYYRNLTVQELAKQAGMSVSLFHQAFKKVTNYSPLQYIKITRLHKARDLILNNQMGVAEAAYEVGYVSASQFSREFKRLFGVPPKLSTN
;
A
#
# COMPACT_ATOMS: atom_id res chain seq x y z
N MET A 1 -28.83 14.11 -0.24
CA MET A 1 -28.12 12.89 -0.68
C MET A 1 -27.30 12.42 0.51
N LEU A 2 -27.63 11.26 1.08
CA LEU A 2 -26.89 10.70 2.23
C LEU A 2 -25.80 9.79 1.67
N ALA A 3 -24.55 9.94 2.11
CA ALA A 3 -23.44 9.10 1.71
C ALA A 3 -22.88 8.38 2.94
N ILE A 4 -22.59 7.08 2.80
CA ILE A 4 -22.01 6.26 3.86
C ILE A 4 -20.61 5.87 3.39
N ALA A 5 -19.59 6.25 4.14
CA ALA A 5 -18.22 5.84 3.91
C ALA A 5 -17.83 4.76 4.92
N ILE A 6 -17.51 3.57 4.44
CA ILE A 6 -17.08 2.45 5.27
C ILE A 6 -15.63 2.14 4.92
N LYS A 7 -14.76 2.16 5.93
CA LYS A 7 -13.38 1.72 5.77
C LYS A 7 -13.33 0.19 5.82
N PHE A 8 -12.73 -0.40 4.80
CA PHE A 8 -12.54 -1.84 4.72
C PHE A 8 -11.11 -2.20 5.06
N GLU A 9 -10.95 -3.26 5.84
CA GLU A 9 -9.63 -3.82 6.10
C GLU A 9 -9.19 -4.61 4.87
N PRO A 10 -8.01 -4.30 4.28
CA PRO A 10 -7.52 -5.00 3.10
C PRO A 10 -7.44 -6.52 3.33
N GLN A 11 -7.12 -6.97 4.54
CA GLN A 11 -7.04 -8.40 4.84
C GLN A 11 -8.38 -9.12 4.69
N MET A 12 -9.48 -8.55 5.20
CA MET A 12 -10.82 -9.12 5.08
C MET A 12 -11.31 -9.13 3.62
N MET A 13 -11.05 -8.05 2.87
CA MET A 13 -11.37 -7.98 1.44
C MET A 13 -10.64 -9.09 0.66
N ALA A 14 -9.35 -9.32 0.96
CA ALA A 14 -8.53 -10.33 0.30
C ALA A 14 -9.06 -11.73 0.60
N GLU A 15 -9.39 -11.96 1.88
CA GLU A 15 -9.91 -13.23 2.36
C GLU A 15 -11.24 -13.59 1.67
N LEU A 16 -12.17 -12.64 1.60
CA LEU A 16 -13.47 -12.82 0.95
C LEU A 16 -13.31 -13.02 -0.57
N ALA A 17 -12.50 -12.19 -1.23
CA ALA A 17 -12.21 -12.36 -2.65
C ALA A 17 -11.61 -13.74 -2.95
N THR A 18 -10.64 -14.19 -2.16
CA THR A 18 -10.03 -15.53 -2.30
C THR A 18 -11.05 -16.64 -2.08
N LYS A 19 -11.96 -16.49 -1.10
CA LYS A 19 -13.02 -17.49 -0.85
C LYS A 19 -14.05 -17.54 -1.98
N MET A 20 -14.38 -16.39 -2.56
CA MET A 20 -15.31 -16.29 -3.70
C MET A 20 -14.69 -16.84 -4.99
N ASP A 21 -13.38 -16.69 -5.15
CA ASP A 21 -12.64 -17.17 -6.32
C ASP A 21 -12.35 -18.68 -6.29
N LYS A 22 -12.35 -19.32 -5.11
CA LYS A 22 -12.17 -20.79 -5.00
C LYS A 22 -13.27 -21.61 -5.69
N GLU A 23 -14.44 -21.04 -6.00
CA GLU A 23 -15.44 -21.68 -6.88
C GLU A 23 -15.18 -21.45 -8.38
N HIS A 24 -14.18 -20.62 -8.75
CA HIS A 24 -13.88 -20.21 -10.14
C HIS A 24 -12.38 -20.13 -10.53
N ARG A 25 -11.50 -20.96 -9.91
CA ARG A 25 -10.03 -21.19 -10.17
C ARG A 25 -9.12 -20.54 -9.11
N PRO A 26 -7.91 -21.07 -8.79
CA PRO A 26 -7.10 -20.51 -7.71
C PRO A 26 -6.40 -19.21 -8.11
N LEU A 27 -6.63 -18.16 -7.33
CA LEU A 27 -5.98 -16.83 -7.35
C LEU A 27 -4.46 -16.78 -7.03
N ILE A 28 -3.73 -17.89 -7.20
CA ILE A 28 -2.27 -17.95 -7.03
C ILE A 28 -1.67 -18.58 -8.27
N GLU A 29 -1.80 -17.91 -9.40
CA GLU A 29 -0.83 -18.05 -10.49
C GLU A 29 -0.11 -16.72 -10.62
N ASP A 30 1.21 -16.77 -10.60
CA ASP A 30 2.10 -15.62 -10.73
C ASP A 30 1.69 -14.77 -11.95
N PHE A 31 1.12 -13.58 -11.70
CA PHE A 31 0.91 -12.54 -12.70
C PHE A 31 2.25 -11.91 -13.13
N ASP A 32 3.27 -12.73 -13.38
CA ASP A 32 4.66 -12.31 -13.62
C ASP A 32 4.87 -11.74 -15.03
N ASN A 33 3.86 -11.55 -15.89
CA ASN A 33 4.11 -11.05 -17.27
C ASN A 33 2.93 -10.40 -18.03
N LYS A 34 1.92 -9.84 -17.37
CA LYS A 34 0.97 -8.93 -18.06
C LYS A 34 1.11 -7.55 -17.47
N GLU A 35 1.35 -6.55 -18.32
CA GLU A 35 1.23 -5.13 -17.96
C GLU A 35 -0.03 -4.95 -17.14
N ILE A 36 0.14 -4.68 -15.85
CA ILE A 36 -0.97 -4.41 -14.96
C ILE A 36 -1.47 -3.02 -15.37
N LYS A 37 -2.43 -2.97 -16.31
CA LYS A 37 -3.27 -1.79 -16.48
C LYS A 37 -4.09 -1.66 -15.21
N LEU A 38 -3.57 -0.89 -14.26
CA LEU A 38 -4.29 -0.42 -13.09
C LEU A 38 -5.43 0.47 -13.59
N SER A 39 -6.55 -0.14 -14.00
CA SER A 39 -7.82 0.56 -14.06
C SER A 39 -8.13 1.02 -12.65
N CYS A 40 -8.27 2.33 -12.49
CA CYS A 40 -8.68 3.05 -11.30
C CYS A 40 -9.51 2.18 -10.34
N GLY A 41 -9.11 2.10 -9.05
CA GLY A 41 -9.75 1.31 -7.99
C GLY A 41 -11.16 1.74 -7.60
N LEU A 42 -11.89 2.40 -8.51
CA LEU A 42 -13.30 2.76 -8.39
C LEU A 42 -14.12 1.77 -9.19
N ASN A 43 -15.00 1.06 -8.51
CA ASN A 43 -16.04 0.24 -9.13
C ASN A 43 -17.39 0.82 -8.72
N ILE A 44 -18.26 1.04 -9.71
CA ILE A 44 -19.62 1.53 -9.49
C ILE A 44 -20.54 0.33 -9.65
N ILE A 45 -21.28 0.02 -8.59
CA ILE A 45 -22.30 -1.01 -8.59
C ILE A 45 -23.68 -0.40 -8.37
N GLU A 46 -24.70 -1.06 -8.89
CA GLU A 46 -26.09 -0.72 -8.59
C GLU A 46 -26.44 -1.12 -7.15
N MET A 47 -27.03 -0.20 -6.39
CA MET A 47 -27.50 -0.46 -5.04
C MET A 47 -28.80 -1.27 -5.09
N ASN A 48 -28.69 -2.59 -5.01
CA ASN A 48 -29.88 -3.46 -4.94
C ASN A 48 -30.49 -3.51 -3.53
N SER A 49 -31.67 -4.12 -3.42
CA SER A 49 -32.40 -4.24 -2.15
C SER A 49 -31.65 -5.02 -1.07
N VAL A 50 -30.86 -6.03 -1.45
CA VAL A 50 -30.06 -6.84 -0.52
C VAL A 50 -28.95 -6.01 0.11
N ILE A 51 -28.20 -5.24 -0.68
CA ILE A 51 -27.13 -4.36 -0.17
C ILE A 51 -27.73 -3.25 0.69
N SER A 52 -28.86 -2.68 0.27
CA SER A 52 -29.58 -1.65 1.01
C SER A 52 -30.04 -2.14 2.38
N ASP A 53 -30.60 -3.35 2.46
CA ASP A 53 -31.04 -3.96 3.72
C ASP A 53 -29.88 -4.15 4.71
N VAL A 54 -28.76 -4.71 4.23
CA VAL A 54 -27.57 -4.93 5.08
C VAL A 54 -26.97 -3.60 5.54
N ALA A 55 -26.92 -2.59 4.66
CA ALA A 55 -26.43 -1.26 5.01
C ALA A 55 -27.32 -0.60 6.08
N LEU A 56 -28.65 -0.73 5.97
CA LEU A 56 -29.59 -0.24 6.98
C LEU A 56 -29.43 -0.98 8.31
N ARG A 57 -29.26 -2.31 8.29
CA ARG A 57 -28.95 -3.10 9.50
C ARG A 57 -27.67 -2.62 10.16
N LEU A 58 -26.61 -2.37 9.40
CA LEU A 58 -25.35 -1.86 9.92
C LEU A 58 -25.51 -0.48 10.56
N LEU A 59 -26.24 0.44 9.92
CA LEU A 59 -26.53 1.76 10.49
C LEU A 59 -27.35 1.67 11.78
N ASN A 60 -28.31 0.75 11.84
CA ASN A 60 -29.12 0.55 13.03
C ASN A 60 -28.30 0.00 14.21
N LEU A 61 -27.31 -0.86 13.96
CA LEU A 61 -26.41 -1.37 15.01
C LEU A 61 -25.67 -0.23 15.72
N LEU A 62 -25.30 0.85 15.01
CA LEU A 62 -24.60 2.01 15.58
C LEU A 62 -25.38 2.71 16.70
N ARG A 63 -26.69 2.44 16.81
CA ARG A 63 -27.54 2.99 17.89
C ARG A 63 -27.32 2.29 19.23
N SER A 64 -26.67 1.13 19.25
CA SER A 64 -26.40 0.31 20.44
C SER A 64 -24.92 -0.07 20.51
N LYS A 65 -24.23 0.38 21.56
CA LYS A 65 -22.80 0.05 21.75
C LYS A 65 -22.57 -1.45 21.91
N GLN A 66 -23.48 -2.14 22.60
CA GLN A 66 -23.40 -3.58 22.83
C GLN A 66 -23.59 -4.35 21.52
N ASP A 67 -24.60 -4.01 20.73
CA ASP A 67 -24.86 -4.70 19.46
C ASP A 67 -23.78 -4.39 18.43
N THR A 68 -23.27 -3.14 18.39
CA THR A 68 -22.13 -2.80 17.54
C THR A 68 -20.89 -3.62 17.90
N ALA A 69 -20.59 -3.78 19.19
CA ALA A 69 -19.40 -4.51 19.63
C ALA A 69 -19.46 -6.02 19.28
N ILE A 70 -20.65 -6.61 19.26
CA ILE A 70 -20.84 -8.04 19.00
C ILE A 70 -21.10 -8.32 17.52
N LEU A 71 -21.98 -7.55 16.88
CA LEU A 71 -22.50 -7.82 15.53
C LEU A 71 -21.90 -6.91 14.45
N GLY A 72 -21.27 -5.80 14.82
CA GLY A 72 -20.83 -4.77 13.87
C GLY A 72 -19.88 -5.33 12.80
N GLU A 73 -18.86 -6.08 13.21
CA GLU A 73 -17.90 -6.65 12.26
C GLU A 73 -18.54 -7.76 11.39
N LEU A 74 -19.49 -8.51 11.94
CA LEU A 74 -20.21 -9.56 11.20
C LEU A 74 -21.08 -8.95 10.09
N VAL A 75 -21.87 -7.92 10.40
CA VAL A 75 -22.75 -7.26 9.42
C VAL A 75 -21.92 -6.46 8.40
N LYS A 76 -20.83 -5.82 8.82
CA LYS A 76 -19.87 -5.19 7.91
C LYS A 76 -19.27 -6.21 6.93
N ARG A 77 -18.89 -7.39 7.42
CA ARG A 77 -18.39 -8.49 6.58
C ARG A 77 -19.44 -8.99 5.58
N GLU A 78 -20.70 -9.13 6.01
CA GLU A 78 -21.82 -9.46 5.12
C GLU A 78 -21.97 -8.41 4.01
N LEU A 79 -21.97 -7.11 4.36
CA LEU A 79 -22.11 -6.02 3.41
C LEU A 79 -21.03 -6.07 2.33
N ILE A 80 -19.78 -6.26 2.73
CA ILE A 80 -18.65 -6.41 1.81
C ILE A 80 -18.86 -7.57 0.86
N TYR A 81 -19.25 -8.74 1.37
CA TYR A 81 -19.52 -9.91 0.55
C TYR A 81 -20.61 -9.64 -0.51
N ARG A 82 -21.71 -8.97 -0.13
CA ARG A 82 -22.79 -8.61 -1.08
C ARG A 82 -22.33 -7.61 -2.13
N VAL A 83 -21.53 -6.62 -1.75
CA VAL A 83 -20.91 -5.64 -2.68
C VAL A 83 -19.96 -6.34 -3.65
N LEU A 84 -19.12 -7.25 -3.16
CA LEU A 84 -18.22 -8.06 -3.99
C LEU A 84 -18.99 -8.93 -4.99
N GLN A 85 -20.09 -9.55 -4.55
CA GLN A 85 -20.95 -10.36 -5.40
C GLN A 85 -21.62 -9.54 -6.50
N ALA A 86 -22.12 -8.35 -6.18
CA ALA A 86 -22.76 -7.45 -7.14
C ALA A 86 -21.77 -6.84 -8.15
N GLY A 87 -20.51 -6.63 -7.77
CA GLY A 87 -19.45 -6.14 -8.66
C GLY A 87 -18.95 -7.16 -9.69
N GLY A 88 -19.29 -8.44 -9.52
CA GLY A 88 -18.94 -9.51 -10.46
C GLY A 88 -17.45 -9.83 -10.55
N SER A 89 -17.10 -10.67 -11.54
CA SER A 89 -15.73 -11.18 -11.75
C SER A 89 -14.71 -10.08 -12.00
N ASP A 90 -15.10 -9.01 -12.67
CA ASP A 90 -14.20 -7.91 -13.02
C ASP A 90 -13.79 -7.10 -11.78
N PHE A 91 -14.71 -6.95 -10.83
CA PHE A 91 -14.38 -6.31 -9.55
C PHE A 91 -13.43 -7.18 -8.73
N ILE A 92 -13.65 -8.49 -8.67
CA ILE A 92 -12.75 -9.45 -8.00
C ILE A 92 -11.38 -9.46 -8.65
N GLN A 93 -11.29 -9.46 -9.99
CA GLN A 93 -10.01 -9.44 -10.70
C GLN A 93 -9.25 -8.13 -10.50
N ASN A 94 -9.93 -6.98 -10.57
CA ASN A 94 -9.32 -5.68 -10.29
C ASN A 94 -8.86 -5.57 -8.84
N LEU A 95 -9.68 -6.01 -7.88
CA LEU A 95 -9.27 -6.11 -6.48
C LEU A 95 -8.08 -7.04 -6.32
N SER A 96 -8.07 -8.20 -6.97
CA SER A 96 -6.95 -9.14 -6.91
C SER A 96 -5.67 -8.55 -7.49
N ALA A 97 -5.76 -7.76 -8.56
CA ALA A 97 -4.61 -7.05 -9.12
C ALA A 97 -4.06 -6.00 -8.15
N ILE A 98 -4.94 -5.19 -7.55
CA ILE A 98 -4.57 -4.16 -6.55
C ILE A 98 -4.01 -4.79 -5.28
N MET A 99 -4.60 -5.90 -4.84
CA MET A 99 -4.28 -6.61 -3.59
C MET A 99 -3.25 -7.72 -3.76
N SER A 100 -2.77 -7.92 -4.99
CA SER A 100 -1.65 -8.81 -5.27
C SER A 100 -0.44 -8.38 -4.43
N ARG A 101 0.45 -9.34 -4.13
CA ARG A 101 1.68 -9.02 -3.40
C ARG A 101 2.44 -7.89 -4.11
N SER A 102 2.51 -7.89 -5.44
CA SER A 102 3.13 -6.82 -6.21
C SER A 102 2.39 -5.48 -6.10
N GLY A 103 1.06 -5.45 -6.18
CA GLY A 103 0.26 -4.23 -5.99
C GLY A 103 0.38 -3.61 -4.60
N VAL A 104 0.41 -4.47 -3.57
CA VAL A 104 0.68 -4.04 -2.19
C VAL A 104 2.09 -3.48 -2.05
N ILE A 105 3.12 -4.15 -2.60
CA ILE A 105 4.49 -3.64 -2.56
C ILE A 105 4.60 -2.30 -3.32
N TYR A 106 3.93 -2.13 -4.47
CA TYR A 106 3.90 -0.86 -5.18
C TYR A 106 3.32 0.27 -4.32
N THR A 107 2.20 0.00 -3.62
CA THR A 107 1.62 0.95 -2.67
C THR A 107 2.59 1.32 -1.54
N ILE A 108 3.36 0.34 -1.04
CA ILE A 108 4.39 0.60 -0.04
C ILE A 108 5.54 1.45 -0.61
N CYS A 109 5.94 1.23 -1.86
CA CYS A 109 6.94 2.06 -2.53
C CYS A 109 6.47 3.52 -2.62
N GLU A 110 5.21 3.78 -2.97
CA GLU A 110 4.61 5.12 -2.97
C GLU A 110 4.65 5.77 -1.58
N ILE A 111 4.35 5.01 -0.53
CA ILE A 111 4.45 5.49 0.86
C ILE A 111 5.90 5.86 1.19
N ILE A 112 6.88 5.04 0.81
CA ILE A 112 8.31 5.37 1.00
C ILE A 112 8.68 6.63 0.23
N GLN A 113 8.24 6.78 -1.03
CA GLN A 113 8.52 7.95 -1.86
C GLN A 113 7.90 9.24 -1.32
N ARG A 114 6.78 9.16 -0.60
CA ARG A 114 6.14 10.31 0.06
C ARG A 114 6.75 10.63 1.41
N ASP A 115 7.03 9.61 2.22
CA ASP A 115 7.38 9.75 3.64
C ASP A 115 8.87 9.44 3.92
N TYR A 116 9.73 9.48 2.90
CA TYR A 116 11.15 9.10 2.98
C TYR A 116 11.94 9.83 4.08
N TYR A 117 11.59 11.08 4.39
CA TYR A 117 12.24 11.92 5.41
C TYR A 117 12.01 11.41 6.83
N ARG A 118 10.98 10.58 7.05
CA ARG A 118 10.64 10.01 8.36
C ARG A 118 11.49 8.77 8.66
N ASN A 119 11.59 8.41 9.94
CA ASN A 119 12.22 7.16 10.36
C ASN A 119 11.28 5.97 10.11
N LEU A 120 11.23 5.48 8.86
CA LEU A 120 10.40 4.34 8.47
C LEU A 120 11.05 3.02 8.91
N THR A 121 10.34 2.21 9.69
CA THR A 121 10.82 0.87 10.08
C THR A 121 10.24 -0.21 9.15
N VAL A 122 10.98 -1.30 8.98
CA VAL A 122 10.50 -2.44 8.19
C VAL A 122 9.25 -3.06 8.81
N GLN A 123 9.17 -3.07 10.14
CA GLN A 123 8.04 -3.60 10.91
C GLN A 123 6.75 -2.82 10.63
N GLU A 124 6.82 -1.48 10.59
CA GLU A 124 5.68 -0.63 10.24
C GLU A 124 5.24 -0.86 8.80
N LEU A 125 6.17 -0.90 7.85
CA LEU A 125 5.86 -1.13 6.44
C LEU A 125 5.27 -2.52 6.20
N ALA A 126 5.80 -3.56 6.86
CA ALA A 126 5.25 -4.91 6.80
C ALA A 126 3.83 -4.97 7.39
N LYS A 127 3.59 -4.27 8.52
CA LYS A 127 2.26 -4.16 9.12
C LYS A 127 1.27 -3.45 8.19
N GLN A 128 1.68 -2.36 7.54
CA GLN A 128 0.86 -1.65 6.56
C GLN A 128 0.57 -2.51 5.32
N ALA A 129 1.53 -3.34 4.91
CA ALA A 129 1.35 -4.33 3.85
C ALA A 129 0.50 -5.54 4.26
N GLY A 130 0.13 -5.65 5.54
CA GLY A 130 -0.59 -6.81 6.08
C GLY A 130 0.22 -8.12 6.05
N MET A 131 1.56 -8.03 6.06
CA MET A 131 2.47 -9.17 5.93
C MET A 131 3.32 -9.36 7.19
N SER A 132 3.77 -10.59 7.42
CA SER A 132 4.89 -10.83 8.35
C SER A 132 6.17 -10.20 7.78
N VAL A 133 7.11 -9.83 8.66
CA VAL A 133 8.37 -9.17 8.25
C VAL A 133 9.17 -10.02 7.25
N SER A 134 9.22 -11.34 7.46
CA SER A 134 9.94 -12.26 6.57
C SER A 134 9.32 -12.33 5.17
N LEU A 135 7.98 -12.47 5.09
CA LEU A 135 7.26 -12.49 3.83
C LEU A 135 7.38 -11.15 3.10
N PHE A 136 7.27 -10.05 3.85
CA PHE A 136 7.43 -8.70 3.32
C PHE A 136 8.81 -8.51 2.69
N HIS A 137 9.89 -8.92 3.37
CA HIS A 137 11.24 -8.85 2.81
C HIS A 137 11.37 -9.60 1.47
N GLN A 138 10.83 -10.82 1.40
CA GLN A 138 10.90 -11.64 0.19
C GLN A 138 10.09 -11.01 -0.96
N ALA A 139 8.85 -10.60 -0.68
CA ALA A 139 7.97 -9.98 -1.67
C ALA A 139 8.55 -8.64 -2.16
N PHE A 140 9.01 -7.79 -1.24
CA PHE A 140 9.59 -6.49 -1.55
C PHE A 140 10.84 -6.64 -2.43
N LYS A 141 11.72 -7.60 -2.11
CA LYS A 141 12.91 -7.87 -2.93
C LYS A 141 12.56 -8.47 -4.29
N LYS A 142 11.57 -9.37 -4.37
CA LYS A 142 11.11 -9.94 -5.66
C LYS A 142 10.63 -8.82 -6.61
N VAL A 143 9.92 -7.83 -6.08
CA VAL A 143 9.32 -6.75 -6.88
C VAL A 143 10.30 -5.63 -7.19
N THR A 144 11.12 -5.21 -6.21
CA THR A 144 11.97 -4.01 -6.34
C THR A 144 13.44 -4.32 -6.61
N ASN A 145 13.85 -5.60 -6.56
CA ASN A 145 15.25 -6.06 -6.51
C ASN A 145 16.08 -5.58 -5.30
N TYR A 146 15.51 -4.76 -4.41
CA TYR A 146 16.17 -4.23 -3.23
C TYR A 146 15.50 -4.72 -1.95
N SER A 147 16.26 -4.79 -0.84
CA SER A 147 15.61 -4.89 0.46
C SER A 147 14.91 -3.57 0.82
N PRO A 148 13.87 -3.58 1.68
CA PRO A 148 13.13 -2.37 2.06
C PRO A 148 14.04 -1.23 2.56
N LEU A 149 15.03 -1.55 3.41
CA LEU A 149 16.00 -0.57 3.92
C LEU A 149 16.91 -0.01 2.83
N GLN A 150 17.33 -0.84 1.86
CA GLN A 150 18.12 -0.35 0.72
C GLN A 150 17.29 0.58 -0.16
N TYR A 151 16.02 0.25 -0.40
CA TYR A 151 15.12 1.08 -1.19
C TYR A 151 14.91 2.45 -0.54
N ILE A 152 14.63 2.51 0.77
CA ILE A 152 14.53 3.79 1.51
C ILE A 152 15.81 4.62 1.35
N LYS A 153 16.98 4.00 1.51
CA LYS A 153 18.27 4.72 1.34
C LYS A 153 18.45 5.26 -0.06
N ILE A 154 18.20 4.44 -1.08
CA ILE A 154 18.30 4.85 -2.48
C ILE A 154 17.34 6.02 -2.75
N THR A 155 16.08 5.92 -2.32
CA THR A 155 15.10 7.00 -2.43
C THR A 155 15.60 8.30 -1.78
N ARG A 156 16.09 8.25 -0.54
CA ARG A 156 16.64 9.42 0.15
C ARG A 156 17.83 10.03 -0.57
N LEU A 157 18.75 9.21 -1.07
CA LEU A 157 19.93 9.67 -1.80
C LEU A 157 19.56 10.35 -3.12
N HIS A 158 18.58 9.82 -3.86
CA HIS A 158 18.03 10.46 -5.05
C HIS A 158 17.36 11.79 -4.71
N LYS A 159 16.50 11.83 -3.69
CA LYS A 159 15.85 13.09 -3.25
C LYS A 159 16.87 14.15 -2.80
N ALA A 160 17.92 13.74 -2.10
CA ALA A 160 18.97 14.67 -1.69
C ALA A 160 19.73 15.22 -2.89
N ARG A 161 20.00 14.39 -3.90
CA ARG A 161 20.60 14.84 -5.15
C ARG A 161 19.70 15.88 -5.83
N ASP A 162 18.40 15.64 -5.89
CA ASP A 162 17.46 16.61 -6.48
C ASP A 162 17.48 17.95 -5.71
N LEU A 163 17.51 17.92 -4.38
CA LEU A 163 17.62 19.13 -3.55
C LEU A 163 18.94 19.89 -3.78
N ILE A 164 20.05 19.16 -3.87
CA ILE A 164 21.37 19.75 -4.08
C ILE A 164 21.47 20.41 -5.46
N LEU A 165 20.97 19.74 -6.51
CA LEU A 165 21.13 20.20 -7.89
C LEU A 165 20.09 21.26 -8.27
N ASN A 166 18.82 21.06 -7.88
CA ASN A 166 17.73 21.91 -8.35
C ASN A 166 17.41 23.04 -7.37
N ASN A 167 17.62 22.82 -6.07
CA ASN A 167 17.25 23.79 -5.02
C ASN A 167 18.48 24.49 -4.40
N GLN A 168 19.68 24.26 -4.95
CA GLN A 168 20.95 24.84 -4.48
C GLN A 168 21.21 24.64 -2.98
N MET A 169 20.63 23.58 -2.40
CA MET A 169 20.73 23.30 -0.97
C MET A 169 22.13 22.79 -0.61
N GLY A 170 22.65 23.22 0.55
CA GLY A 170 23.94 22.76 1.04
C GLY A 170 23.94 21.25 1.30
N VAL A 171 25.05 20.57 1.02
CA VAL A 171 25.16 19.10 1.16
C VAL A 171 24.78 18.59 2.56
N ALA A 172 25.17 19.32 3.62
CA ALA A 172 24.84 18.94 5.00
C ALA A 172 23.35 19.12 5.28
N GLU A 173 22.76 20.24 4.84
CA GLU A 173 21.35 20.55 4.99
C GLU A 173 20.48 19.51 4.25
N ALA A 174 20.80 19.21 2.99
CA ALA A 174 20.12 18.19 2.21
C ALA A 174 20.19 16.79 2.86
N ALA A 175 21.29 16.46 3.54
CA ALA A 175 21.40 15.20 4.26
C ALA A 175 20.39 15.12 5.43
N TYR A 176 20.29 16.19 6.22
CA TYR A 176 19.33 16.25 7.32
C TYR A 176 17.88 16.28 6.83
N GLU A 177 17.60 17.03 5.75
CA GLU A 177 16.27 17.16 5.17
C GLU A 177 15.70 15.81 4.70
N VAL A 178 16.52 14.96 4.10
CA VAL A 178 16.09 13.61 3.67
C VAL A 178 16.13 12.56 4.78
N GLY A 179 16.46 12.96 6.02
CA GLY A 179 16.37 12.10 7.20
C GLY A 179 17.64 11.33 7.58
N TYR A 180 18.84 11.79 7.19
CA TYR A 180 20.10 11.30 7.76
C TYR A 180 20.43 12.03 9.06
N VAL A 181 20.95 11.28 10.04
CA VAL A 181 21.42 11.84 11.33
C VAL A 181 22.85 12.37 11.21
N SER A 182 23.61 11.97 10.18
CA SER A 182 25.00 12.36 9.98
C SER A 182 25.30 12.65 8.51
N ALA A 183 25.76 13.88 8.23
CA ALA A 183 26.24 14.29 6.91
C ALA A 183 27.46 13.48 6.43
N SER A 184 28.29 12.98 7.35
CA SER A 184 29.42 12.10 7.03
C SER A 184 28.96 10.73 6.56
N GLN A 185 27.96 10.15 7.20
CA GLN A 185 27.35 8.89 6.75
C GLN A 185 26.71 9.07 5.37
N PHE A 186 25.91 10.12 5.21
CA PHE A 186 25.30 10.48 3.94
C PHE A 186 26.34 10.58 2.82
N SER A 187 27.43 11.32 3.02
CA SER A 187 28.45 11.52 1.99
C SER A 187 29.10 10.22 1.53
N ARG A 188 29.32 9.26 2.45
CA ARG A 188 29.86 7.93 2.12
C ARG A 188 28.86 7.11 1.30
N GLU A 189 27.60 7.08 1.72
CA GLU A 189 26.56 6.34 1.00
C GLU A 189 26.24 6.97 -0.37
N PHE A 190 26.22 8.29 -0.46
CA PHE A 190 26.04 9.04 -1.71
C PHE A 190 27.16 8.74 -2.70
N LYS A 191 28.42 8.84 -2.29
CA LYS A 191 29.57 8.50 -3.15
C LYS A 191 29.51 7.04 -3.61
N ARG A 192 29.07 6.12 -2.73
CA ARG A 192 28.93 4.71 -3.08
C ARG A 192 27.85 4.49 -4.16
N LEU A 193 26.74 5.23 -4.10
CA LEU A 193 25.64 5.07 -5.05
C LEU A 193 25.89 5.79 -6.38
N PHE A 194 26.41 7.02 -6.35
CA PHE A 194 26.54 7.88 -7.52
C PHE A 194 27.96 7.96 -8.10
N GLY A 195 28.94 7.32 -7.47
CA GLY A 195 30.35 7.34 -7.89
C GLY A 195 31.09 8.65 -7.59
N VAL A 196 30.37 9.76 -7.43
CA VAL A 196 30.92 11.08 -7.12
C VAL A 196 30.42 11.60 -5.77
N PRO A 197 31.22 12.37 -5.01
CA PRO A 197 30.76 13.03 -3.80
C PRO A 197 29.70 14.10 -4.10
N PRO A 198 28.77 14.39 -3.16
CA PRO A 198 27.71 15.38 -3.36
C PRO A 198 28.21 16.80 -3.74
N LYS A 199 29.39 17.20 -3.23
CA LYS A 199 30.00 18.51 -3.53
C LYS A 199 30.50 18.64 -4.97
N LEU A 200 30.75 17.52 -5.65
CA LEU A 200 31.26 17.46 -7.02
C LEU A 200 30.14 17.29 -8.04
N SER A 201 28.94 16.87 -7.62
CA SER A 201 27.78 16.75 -8.53
C SER A 201 27.16 18.08 -8.92
N THR A 202 27.49 19.18 -8.24
CA THR A 202 26.93 20.53 -8.45
C THR A 202 27.66 21.37 -9.50
N ASN A 203 28.68 20.84 -10.18
CA ASN A 203 29.45 21.53 -11.22
C ASN A 203 29.15 20.97 -12.62
#